data_AF-A0A949A331-F1
#
_entry.id   AF-A0A949A331-F1
#
_cell.length_a   1.000
_cell.length_b   1.000
_cell.length_c   1.000
_cell.angle_alpha   90.00
_cell.angle_beta   90.00
_cell.angle_gamma   90.00
#
_symmetry.space_group_name_H-M   'P 1'
#
loop_
_entity.id
_entity.type
_entity.pdbx_description
1 polymer ?
#
loop_
_entity_poly.entity_id
_entity_poly.type
_entity_poly.pdbx_seq_one_letter_code
_entity_poly.pdbx_strand_id
1 'polypeptide(L)'
;MTRRTRRIIFYFFVLIFIVFVPLIIFYALGYTFDWEKKTIVATGGIYLKSAPSGANIYINDNPKGKTTKLIRRLPPKIYDIEITKTDFHPWHKELTVEPNLVAKANNILLVSSNPKISLVATESAEYSLFEKKETNPYFIANKDLNETKTSKTLAKNVLNFVVYKNGILYLDNLTGQIFELDLTTLKSAEFFEQVFPSFNQGKWILSSDNKKLLCQKDKSVEILWLDDVSNNSILRQKGDLDKIDFNVKINDVIWMPETDEHLIVATDNTILITELDSHFPRNTVNFITTDKPQIIYNASDRILYFQSQNKIYQTKI
;
A
#
# COMPACT_ATOMS: atom_id res chain seq x y z
N MET A 1 -6.09 -70.89 -5.85
CA MET A 1 -7.08 -69.85 -5.44
C MET A 1 -8.46 -70.21 -6.00
N THR A 2 -9.51 -70.29 -5.18
CA THR A 2 -10.84 -70.73 -5.67
C THR A 2 -11.58 -69.61 -6.41
N ARG A 3 -12.54 -69.96 -7.28
CA ARG A 3 -13.41 -68.98 -7.97
C ARG A 3 -14.12 -68.03 -7.00
N ARG A 4 -14.47 -68.50 -5.81
CA ARG A 4 -15.08 -67.70 -4.74
C ARG A 4 -14.10 -66.68 -4.17
N THR A 5 -12.88 -67.10 -3.82
CA THR A 5 -11.84 -66.20 -3.30
C THR A 5 -11.50 -65.08 -4.29
N ARG A 6 -11.38 -65.39 -5.59
CA ARG A 6 -11.13 -64.38 -6.65
C ARG A 6 -12.23 -63.32 -6.73
N ARG A 7 -13.49 -63.74 -6.63
CA ARG A 7 -14.65 -62.82 -6.65
C ARG A 7 -14.69 -61.93 -5.41
N ILE A 8 -14.43 -62.48 -4.23
CA ILE A 8 -14.39 -61.72 -2.97
C ILE A 8 -13.32 -60.62 -3.07
N ILE A 9 -12.11 -60.97 -3.48
CA ILE A 9 -11.02 -59.99 -3.63
C ILE A 9 -11.37 -58.93 -4.68
N PHE A 10 -11.95 -59.33 -5.82
CA PHE A 10 -12.38 -58.37 -6.85
C PHE A 10 -13.40 -57.36 -6.30
N TYR A 11 -14.50 -57.83 -5.69
CA TYR A 11 -15.53 -56.92 -5.17
C TYR A 11 -15.02 -56.07 -3.99
N PHE A 12 -14.10 -56.59 -3.19
CA PHE A 12 -13.41 -55.81 -2.16
C PHE A 12 -12.62 -54.64 -2.76
N PHE A 13 -11.83 -54.88 -3.81
CA PHE A 13 -11.11 -53.79 -4.50
C PHE A 13 -12.05 -52.82 -5.24
N VAL A 14 -13.15 -53.31 -5.81
CA VAL A 14 -14.19 -52.44 -6.41
C VAL A 14 -14.83 -51.54 -5.35
N LEU A 15 -15.14 -52.08 -4.17
CA LEU A 15 -15.67 -51.29 -3.06
C LEU A 15 -14.68 -50.24 -2.58
N ILE A 16 -13.41 -50.62 -2.39
CA ILE A 16 -12.32 -49.68 -2.07
C ILE A 16 -12.25 -48.59 -3.14
N PHE A 17 -12.25 -48.96 -4.42
CA PHE A 17 -12.17 -48.00 -5.52
C PHE A 17 -13.35 -47.00 -5.48
N ILE A 18 -14.58 -47.49 -5.33
CA ILE A 18 -15.79 -46.65 -5.25
C ILE A 18 -15.75 -45.69 -4.07
N VAL A 19 -15.10 -46.05 -2.95
CA VAL A 19 -14.98 -45.18 -1.77
C VAL A 19 -13.80 -44.22 -1.87
N PHE A 20 -12.61 -44.70 -2.23
CA PHE A 20 -11.38 -43.90 -2.22
C PHE A 20 -11.28 -42.95 -3.40
N VAL A 21 -11.79 -43.31 -4.58
CA VAL A 21 -11.70 -42.43 -5.77
C VAL A 21 -12.43 -41.10 -5.56
N PRO A 22 -13.71 -41.08 -5.10
CA PRO A 22 -14.36 -39.81 -4.75
C PRO A 22 -13.58 -39.01 -3.72
N LEU A 23 -13.06 -39.64 -2.65
CA LEU A 23 -12.28 -38.95 -1.61
C LEU A 23 -11.01 -38.31 -2.18
N ILE A 24 -10.28 -39.03 -3.05
CA ILE A 24 -9.08 -38.51 -3.72
C ILE A 24 -9.47 -37.35 -4.67
N ILE A 25 -10.57 -37.47 -5.40
CA ILE A 25 -11.08 -36.41 -6.29
C ILE A 25 -11.44 -35.16 -5.46
N PHE A 26 -12.21 -35.30 -4.38
CA PHE A 26 -12.52 -34.19 -3.47
C PHE A 26 -11.25 -33.55 -2.92
N TYR A 27 -10.29 -34.35 -2.49
CA TYR A 27 -9.00 -33.86 -2.00
C TYR A 27 -8.18 -33.13 -3.09
N ALA A 28 -8.21 -33.61 -4.33
CA ALA A 28 -7.52 -33.01 -5.47
C ALA A 28 -8.18 -31.69 -5.91
N LEU A 29 -9.51 -31.62 -5.85
CA LEU A 29 -10.31 -30.41 -6.09
C LEU A 29 -10.23 -29.39 -4.95
N GLY A 30 -9.51 -29.71 -3.86
CA GLY A 30 -9.30 -28.77 -2.76
C GLY A 30 -10.46 -28.69 -1.78
N TYR A 31 -11.28 -29.74 -1.66
CA TYR A 31 -12.28 -29.84 -0.60
C TYR A 31 -11.66 -30.36 0.70
N THR A 32 -12.13 -29.83 1.83
CA THR A 32 -11.79 -30.30 3.18
C THR A 32 -13.05 -30.36 4.02
N PHE A 33 -12.99 -31.10 5.13
CA PHE A 33 -14.07 -31.11 6.11
C PHE A 33 -13.82 -30.01 7.14
N ASP A 34 -14.79 -29.11 7.26
CA ASP A 34 -14.83 -28.11 8.32
C ASP A 34 -15.44 -28.75 9.58
N TRP A 35 -14.60 -28.96 10.59
CA TRP A 35 -15.01 -29.60 11.85
C TRP A 35 -15.92 -28.71 12.71
N GLU A 36 -15.83 -27.39 12.57
CA GLU A 36 -16.68 -26.45 13.30
C GLU A 36 -18.09 -26.46 12.71
N LYS A 37 -18.19 -26.39 11.37
CA LYS A 37 -19.48 -26.38 10.66
C LYS A 37 -20.05 -27.78 10.39
N LYS A 38 -19.23 -28.83 10.55
CA LYS A 38 -19.53 -30.22 10.19
C LYS A 38 -19.95 -30.38 8.72
N THR A 39 -19.32 -29.63 7.83
CA THR A 39 -19.65 -29.61 6.39
C THR A 39 -18.39 -29.73 5.52
N ILE A 40 -18.58 -30.15 4.27
CA ILE A 40 -17.52 -30.13 3.27
C ILE A 40 -17.45 -28.74 2.66
N VAL A 41 -16.26 -28.14 2.66
CA VAL A 41 -16.02 -26.80 2.13
C VAL A 41 -14.88 -26.82 1.12
N ALA A 42 -14.97 -26.01 0.07
CA ALA A 42 -13.85 -25.76 -0.81
C ALA A 42 -12.83 -24.86 -0.10
N THR A 43 -11.56 -25.22 -0.17
CA THR A 43 -10.46 -24.47 0.47
C THR A 43 -10.02 -23.28 -0.38
N GLY A 44 -9.36 -22.34 0.27
CA GLY A 44 -8.60 -21.27 -0.39
C GLY A 44 -7.11 -21.36 -0.05
N GLY A 45 -6.43 -20.23 -0.22
CA GLY A 45 -5.04 -20.08 0.18
C GLY A 45 -4.66 -18.64 0.53
N ILE A 46 -3.46 -18.48 1.10
CA ILE A 46 -2.86 -17.19 1.41
C ILE A 46 -1.47 -17.16 0.79
N TYR A 47 -1.17 -16.13 0.00
CA TYR A 47 0.15 -15.86 -0.54
C TYR A 47 0.79 -14.68 0.19
N LEU A 48 1.98 -14.89 0.74
CA LEU A 48 2.70 -13.89 1.54
C LEU A 48 4.08 -13.64 0.92
N LYS A 49 4.38 -12.37 0.64
CA LYS A 49 5.67 -11.90 0.15
C LYS A 49 6.11 -10.68 0.96
N SER A 50 7.28 -10.78 1.58
CA SER A 50 7.86 -9.69 2.37
C SER A 50 9.16 -9.17 1.79
N ALA A 51 9.47 -7.93 2.11
CA ALA A 51 10.75 -7.29 1.89
C ALA A 51 11.32 -6.84 3.25
N PRO A 52 12.47 -7.36 3.70
CA PRO A 52 13.24 -8.47 3.11
C PRO A 52 12.49 -9.83 3.11
N SER A 53 12.87 -10.71 2.18
CA SER A 53 12.35 -12.08 2.09
C SER A 53 12.94 -13.00 3.18
N GLY A 54 12.40 -14.21 3.33
CA GLY A 54 12.86 -15.18 4.32
C GLY A 54 12.47 -14.83 5.76
N ALA A 55 11.39 -14.09 5.94
CA ALA A 55 10.79 -13.80 7.25
C ALA A 55 9.92 -14.98 7.69
N ASN A 56 9.87 -15.28 8.99
CA ASN A 56 9.06 -16.35 9.54
C ASN A 56 7.57 -16.00 9.41
N ILE A 57 6.75 -16.99 9.07
CA ILE A 57 5.30 -16.84 8.94
C ILE A 57 4.62 -17.63 10.04
N TYR A 58 3.69 -17.00 10.73
CA TYR A 58 2.78 -17.62 11.69
C TYR A 58 1.34 -17.37 11.24
N ILE A 59 0.50 -18.41 11.35
CA ILE A 59 -0.94 -18.31 11.09
C ILE A 59 -1.67 -18.84 12.32
N ASN A 60 -2.44 -17.99 12.99
CA ASN A 60 -3.07 -18.27 14.29
C ASN A 60 -2.03 -18.89 15.24
N ASP A 61 -0.92 -18.18 15.47
CA ASP A 61 0.25 -18.59 16.29
C ASP A 61 1.03 -19.84 15.81
N ASN A 62 0.61 -20.49 14.73
CA ASN A 62 1.25 -21.71 14.25
C ASN A 62 2.27 -21.42 13.14
N PRO A 63 3.52 -21.90 13.24
CA PRO A 63 4.54 -21.64 12.23
C PRO A 63 4.18 -22.30 10.89
N LYS A 64 4.25 -21.53 9.80
CA LYS A 64 3.98 -21.98 8.42
C LYS A 64 5.18 -21.87 7.50
N GLY A 65 6.38 -21.67 8.04
CA GLY A 65 7.64 -21.58 7.28
C GLY A 65 8.10 -20.14 7.10
N LYS A 66 8.66 -19.80 5.93
CA LYS A 66 9.21 -18.46 5.66
C LYS A 66 8.69 -17.87 4.35
N THR A 67 8.65 -16.53 4.25
CA THR A 67 8.34 -15.81 3.01
C THR A 67 9.44 -16.00 1.96
N THR A 68 9.17 -15.98 0.66
CA THR A 68 7.87 -15.86 -0.02
C THR A 68 7.18 -17.21 -0.12
N LYS A 69 5.89 -17.31 0.26
CA LYS A 69 5.21 -18.61 0.32
C LYS A 69 3.71 -18.52 0.02
N LEU A 70 3.21 -19.53 -0.70
CA LEU A 70 1.78 -19.84 -0.84
C LEU A 70 1.39 -20.93 0.17
N ILE A 71 0.45 -20.62 1.05
CA ILE A 71 -0.14 -21.56 2.00
C ILE A 71 -1.49 -21.97 1.44
N ARG A 72 -1.63 -23.25 1.08
CA ARG A 72 -2.81 -23.81 0.41
C ARG A 72 -3.65 -24.61 1.38
N ARG A 73 -4.86 -24.98 0.94
CA ARG A 73 -5.77 -25.89 1.65
C ARG A 73 -6.25 -25.32 2.99
N LEU A 74 -6.47 -24.01 3.02
CA LEU A 74 -7.02 -23.34 4.19
C LEU A 74 -8.56 -23.36 4.11
N PRO A 75 -9.27 -23.87 5.13
CA PRO A 75 -10.71 -23.67 5.26
C PRO A 75 -11.07 -22.18 5.17
N PRO A 76 -12.20 -21.81 4.54
CA PRO A 76 -12.64 -20.42 4.46
C PRO A 76 -12.97 -19.84 5.84
N LYS A 77 -12.16 -18.88 6.28
CA LYS A 77 -12.33 -18.09 7.51
C LYS A 77 -11.31 -16.95 7.55
N ILE A 78 -11.39 -16.13 8.59
CA ILE A 78 -10.38 -15.11 8.91
C ILE A 78 -9.21 -15.80 9.62
N TYR A 79 -7.99 -15.45 9.21
CA TYR A 79 -6.74 -15.92 9.80
C TYR A 79 -5.94 -14.73 10.30
N ASP A 80 -5.42 -14.83 11.53
CA ASP A 80 -4.42 -13.92 12.03
C ASP A 80 -3.05 -14.33 11.50
N ILE A 81 -2.37 -13.39 10.85
CA ILE A 81 -1.10 -13.57 10.17
C ILE A 81 -0.07 -12.71 10.88
N GLU A 82 0.98 -13.34 11.39
CA GLU A 82 2.15 -12.65 11.90
C GLU A 82 3.38 -13.01 11.07
N ILE A 83 4.14 -11.99 10.69
CA ILE A 83 5.39 -12.13 9.95
C ILE A 83 6.50 -11.47 10.74
N THR A 84 7.52 -12.26 11.09
CA THR A 84 8.63 -11.79 11.93
C THR A 84 9.99 -12.05 11.29
N LYS A 85 10.94 -11.16 11.57
CA LYS A 85 12.34 -11.32 11.17
C LYS A 85 13.23 -10.62 12.20
N THR A 86 14.38 -11.23 12.51
CA THR A 86 15.36 -10.65 13.45
C THR A 86 15.76 -9.24 13.03
N ASP A 87 15.75 -8.29 13.98
CA ASP A 87 16.06 -6.86 13.82
C ASP A 87 15.02 -6.05 13.01
N PHE A 88 13.82 -6.59 12.82
CA PHE A 88 12.68 -5.90 12.19
C PHE A 88 11.45 -5.92 13.09
N HIS A 89 10.61 -4.91 12.94
CA HIS A 89 9.29 -4.91 13.55
C HIS A 89 8.42 -6.01 12.95
N PRO A 90 7.61 -6.71 13.78
CA PRO A 90 6.69 -7.71 13.27
C PRO A 90 5.57 -7.03 12.47
N TRP A 91 5.06 -7.76 11.49
CA TRP A 91 3.91 -7.35 10.70
C TRP A 91 2.72 -8.25 11.03
N HIS A 92 1.58 -7.66 11.34
CA HIS A 92 0.38 -8.38 11.77
C HIS A 92 -0.81 -8.06 10.87
N LYS A 93 -1.62 -9.07 10.51
CA LYS A 93 -2.81 -8.86 9.71
C LYS A 93 -3.85 -9.96 9.81
N GLU A 94 -5.11 -9.57 9.86
CA GLU A 94 -6.25 -10.46 9.64
C GLU A 94 -6.56 -10.57 8.14
N LEU A 95 -6.42 -11.77 7.57
CA LEU A 95 -6.75 -12.05 6.18
C LEU A 95 -7.92 -13.02 6.06
N THR A 96 -8.92 -12.64 5.27
CA THR A 96 -10.07 -13.49 4.96
C THR A 96 -9.73 -14.45 3.82
N VAL A 97 -9.86 -15.75 4.08
CA VAL A 97 -9.76 -16.78 3.04
C VAL A 97 -11.15 -17.12 2.54
N GLU A 98 -11.34 -16.98 1.22
CA GLU A 98 -12.57 -17.36 0.53
C GLU A 98 -12.40 -18.68 -0.23
N PRO A 99 -13.50 -19.42 -0.48
CA PRO A 99 -13.45 -20.68 -1.22
C PRO A 99 -12.87 -20.49 -2.63
N ASN A 100 -11.95 -21.36 -3.04
CA ASN A 100 -11.28 -21.35 -4.36
C ASN A 100 -10.44 -20.09 -4.67
N LEU A 101 -10.27 -19.17 -3.72
CA LEU A 101 -9.51 -17.93 -3.90
C LEU A 101 -8.22 -17.92 -3.08
N VAL A 102 -7.30 -17.06 -3.51
CA VAL A 102 -6.03 -16.81 -2.81
C VAL A 102 -6.03 -15.38 -2.32
N ALA A 103 -6.08 -15.20 -1.00
CA ALA A 103 -5.76 -13.92 -0.37
C ALA A 103 -4.28 -13.63 -0.56
N LYS A 104 -3.92 -12.41 -0.95
CA LYS A 104 -2.52 -12.04 -1.24
C LYS A 104 -2.09 -10.88 -0.35
N ALA A 105 -0.93 -10.99 0.27
CA ALA A 105 -0.20 -9.85 0.82
C ALA A 105 1.18 -9.81 0.16
N ASN A 106 1.32 -8.97 -0.86
CA ASN A 106 2.50 -8.93 -1.73
C ASN A 106 3.55 -7.87 -1.35
N ASN A 107 3.10 -6.85 -0.63
CA ASN A 107 3.86 -5.64 -0.34
C ASN A 107 4.11 -5.54 1.17
N ILE A 108 4.45 -6.65 1.83
CA ILE A 108 4.76 -6.61 3.26
C ILE A 108 6.15 -6.00 3.42
N LEU A 109 6.22 -4.76 3.90
CA LEU A 109 7.47 -4.11 4.27
C LEU A 109 7.78 -4.38 5.74
N LEU A 110 8.86 -5.11 6.00
CA LEU A 110 9.38 -5.23 7.36
C LEU A 110 10.36 -4.09 7.59
N VAL A 111 10.01 -3.20 8.52
CA VAL A 111 10.82 -2.03 8.86
C VAL A 111 11.84 -2.40 9.92
N SER A 112 13.09 -2.01 9.74
CA SER A 112 14.15 -2.32 10.70
C SER A 112 13.89 -1.63 12.03
N SER A 113 14.04 -2.36 13.14
CA SER A 113 13.89 -1.82 14.49
C SER A 113 15.09 -1.02 14.97
N ASN A 114 16.25 -1.19 14.33
CA ASN A 114 17.48 -0.46 14.63
C ASN A 114 18.10 0.08 13.34
N PRO A 115 17.51 1.15 12.75
CA PRO A 115 18.04 1.75 11.53
C PRO A 115 19.46 2.25 11.73
N LYS A 116 20.33 1.98 10.75
CA LYS A 116 21.69 2.51 10.74
C LYS A 116 21.67 3.94 10.23
N ILE A 117 21.70 4.89 11.17
CA ILE A 117 21.70 6.32 10.89
C ILE A 117 23.15 6.79 10.73
N SER A 118 23.45 7.47 9.63
CA SER A 118 24.74 8.14 9.41
C SER A 118 24.54 9.64 9.22
N LEU A 119 25.41 10.44 9.83
CA LEU A 119 25.48 11.89 9.61
C LEU A 119 26.03 12.16 8.21
N VAL A 120 25.31 13.01 7.45
CA VAL A 120 25.70 13.43 6.10
C VAL A 120 26.34 14.81 6.16
N ALA A 121 25.69 15.76 6.83
CA ALA A 121 26.10 17.16 6.86
C ALA A 121 25.74 17.83 8.19
N THR A 122 26.53 18.85 8.54
CA THR A 122 26.43 19.62 9.81
C THR A 122 26.19 21.12 9.61
N GLU A 123 26.31 21.66 8.39
CA GLU A 123 26.27 23.11 8.12
C GLU A 123 25.52 23.52 6.83
N SER A 124 24.73 24.58 6.97
CA SER A 124 24.17 25.53 5.98
C SER A 124 24.21 25.27 4.48
N ALA A 125 25.44 25.14 3.98
CA ALA A 125 25.76 25.37 2.58
C ALA A 125 25.57 24.11 1.70
N GLU A 126 25.44 22.94 2.30
CA GLU A 126 25.20 21.67 1.59
C GLU A 126 23.70 21.36 1.37
N TYR A 127 22.81 22.33 1.64
CA TYR A 127 21.37 22.17 1.87
C TYR A 127 20.51 22.05 0.60
N SER A 128 21.16 21.94 -0.57
CA SER A 128 20.48 21.95 -1.87
C SER A 128 19.40 20.87 -2.05
N LEU A 129 19.48 19.77 -1.29
CA LEU A 129 18.47 18.70 -1.30
C LEU A 129 17.15 19.13 -0.66
N PHE A 130 17.18 19.90 0.44
CA PHE A 130 15.99 20.34 1.16
C PHE A 130 15.44 21.68 0.65
N GLU A 131 16.30 22.57 0.15
CA GLU A 131 15.88 23.85 -0.45
C GLU A 131 15.02 23.66 -1.72
N LYS A 132 15.25 22.58 -2.48
CA LYS A 132 14.50 22.29 -3.72
C LYS A 132 13.04 21.87 -3.49
N LYS A 133 12.65 21.55 -2.26
CA LYS A 133 11.29 21.10 -1.91
C LYS A 133 10.30 22.27 -1.77
N GLU A 134 10.80 23.47 -1.46
CA GLU A 134 9.96 24.67 -1.34
C GLU A 134 9.57 25.29 -2.69
N THR A 135 10.27 24.96 -3.78
CA THR A 135 9.84 25.35 -5.11
C THR A 135 8.72 24.43 -5.57
N ASN A 136 7.48 24.79 -5.18
CA ASN A 136 6.32 24.52 -6.01
C ASN A 136 6.73 24.87 -7.45
N PRO A 137 6.74 23.92 -8.41
CA PRO A 137 7.02 24.26 -9.79
C PRO A 137 5.80 25.03 -10.28
N TYR A 138 5.78 26.33 -9.99
CA TYR A 138 5.18 27.27 -10.91
C TYR A 138 5.81 26.92 -12.25
N PHE A 139 5.03 26.34 -13.15
CA PHE A 139 5.37 26.32 -14.56
C PHE A 139 5.46 27.79 -15.00
N ILE A 140 6.62 28.40 -14.78
CA ILE A 140 7.03 29.56 -15.54
C ILE A 140 7.81 28.97 -16.70
N ALA A 141 7.09 28.66 -17.78
CA ALA A 141 7.72 28.51 -19.09
C ALA A 141 8.20 29.89 -19.57
N ASN A 142 9.14 30.51 -18.86
CA ASN A 142 9.86 31.67 -19.36
C ASN A 142 11.09 31.16 -20.08
N LYS A 143 10.86 30.76 -21.32
CA LYS A 143 11.90 30.80 -22.34
C LYS A 143 11.49 31.92 -23.29
N ASP A 144 12.09 33.09 -23.07
CA ASP A 144 12.09 34.27 -23.95
C ASP A 144 10.85 34.42 -24.83
N LEU A 145 9.83 35.12 -24.31
CA LEU A 145 8.66 35.52 -25.09
C LEU A 145 8.60 37.03 -25.22
N ASN A 146 9.59 37.57 -25.94
CA ASN A 146 9.33 38.76 -26.74
C ASN A 146 8.42 38.33 -27.89
N GLU A 147 7.10 38.41 -27.68
CA GLU A 147 6.07 38.73 -28.67
C GLU A 147 4.68 38.50 -28.05
N THR A 148 3.79 39.47 -28.26
CA THR A 148 2.37 39.52 -27.87
C THR A 148 1.70 38.15 -27.74
N LYS A 149 1.57 37.64 -26.52
CA LYS A 149 0.76 36.45 -26.21
C LYS A 149 -0.42 36.82 -25.34
N THR A 150 -1.61 36.66 -25.89
CA THR A 150 -2.87 36.66 -25.16
C THR A 150 -2.84 35.55 -24.11
N SER A 151 -2.85 35.92 -22.82
CA SER A 151 -3.01 34.95 -21.73
C SER A 151 -4.44 34.40 -21.77
N LYS A 152 -4.60 33.12 -22.16
CA LYS A 152 -5.89 32.42 -22.07
C LYS A 152 -6.03 31.83 -20.67
N THR A 153 -7.01 32.29 -19.90
CA THR A 153 -7.36 31.64 -18.62
C THR A 153 -7.93 30.25 -18.89
N LEU A 154 -7.28 29.21 -18.38
CA LEU A 154 -7.68 27.80 -18.57
C LEU A 154 -8.56 27.27 -17.43
N ALA A 155 -8.34 27.75 -16.20
CA ALA A 155 -9.13 27.44 -15.03
C ALA A 155 -9.26 28.69 -14.15
N LYS A 156 -10.38 28.82 -13.43
CA LYS A 156 -10.63 29.88 -12.44
C LYS A 156 -10.85 29.22 -11.08
N ASN A 157 -10.72 29.99 -10.00
CA ASN A 157 -11.02 29.54 -8.63
C ASN A 157 -10.23 28.29 -8.19
N VAL A 158 -9.02 28.09 -8.70
CA VAL A 158 -8.18 26.96 -8.34
C VAL A 158 -7.69 27.12 -6.91
N LEU A 159 -8.08 26.20 -6.04
CA LEU A 159 -7.65 26.19 -4.64
C LEU A 159 -6.40 25.35 -4.43
N ASN A 160 -6.31 24.21 -5.11
CA ASN A 160 -5.15 23.32 -5.09
C ASN A 160 -4.96 22.68 -6.45
N PHE A 161 -3.74 22.27 -6.78
CA PHE A 161 -3.46 21.56 -8.02
C PHE A 161 -2.26 20.64 -7.90
N VAL A 162 -2.21 19.63 -8.77
CA VAL A 162 -1.05 18.74 -8.93
C VAL A 162 -0.91 18.33 -10.38
N VAL A 163 0.33 18.16 -10.85
CA VAL A 163 0.59 17.59 -12.18
C VAL A 163 0.16 16.14 -12.16
N TYR A 164 -0.62 15.73 -13.16
CA TYR A 164 -1.20 14.39 -13.25
C TYR A 164 -1.10 13.88 -14.68
N LYS A 165 -0.32 12.80 -14.90
CA LYS A 165 -0.05 12.26 -16.25
C LYS A 165 0.43 13.37 -17.21
N ASN A 166 -0.35 13.70 -18.24
CA ASN A 166 -0.07 14.77 -19.22
C ASN A 166 -0.91 16.03 -18.96
N GLY A 167 -1.50 16.15 -17.77
CA GLY A 167 -2.48 17.14 -17.38
C GLY A 167 -2.20 17.75 -16.00
N ILE A 168 -3.20 18.46 -15.49
CA ILE A 168 -3.24 19.01 -14.13
C ILE A 168 -4.56 18.60 -13.50
N LEU A 169 -4.51 17.96 -12.34
CA LEU A 169 -5.68 17.87 -11.47
C LEU A 169 -5.75 19.13 -10.62
N TYR A 170 -6.91 19.76 -10.55
CA TYR A 170 -7.11 20.94 -9.72
C TYR A 170 -8.46 20.92 -9.01
N LEU A 171 -8.51 21.55 -7.84
CA LEU A 171 -9.70 21.68 -7.03
C LEU A 171 -10.35 23.04 -7.28
N ASP A 172 -11.63 23.04 -7.67
CA ASP A 172 -12.40 24.28 -7.80
C ASP A 172 -12.93 24.73 -6.44
N ASN A 173 -12.68 25.99 -6.06
CA ASN A 173 -13.09 26.56 -4.77
C ASN A 173 -14.60 26.78 -4.65
N LEU A 174 -15.33 26.94 -5.77
CA LEU A 174 -16.78 27.19 -5.73
C LEU A 174 -17.56 25.88 -5.62
N THR A 175 -17.19 24.87 -6.41
CA THR A 175 -17.89 23.58 -6.42
C THR A 175 -17.31 22.58 -5.44
N GLY A 176 -16.03 22.71 -5.06
CA GLY A 176 -15.30 21.72 -4.25
C GLY A 176 -15.03 20.41 -5.00
N GLN A 177 -15.20 20.39 -6.32
CA GLN A 177 -14.94 19.23 -7.17
C GLN A 177 -13.52 19.28 -7.74
N ILE A 178 -13.00 18.10 -8.08
CA ILE A 178 -11.70 17.99 -8.75
C ILE A 178 -11.94 17.91 -10.26
N PHE A 179 -11.21 18.75 -11.00
CA PHE A 179 -11.21 18.80 -12.45
C PHE A 179 -9.86 18.31 -12.98
N GLU A 180 -9.88 17.72 -14.18
CA GLU A 180 -8.68 17.42 -14.95
C GLU A 180 -8.56 18.39 -16.12
N LEU A 181 -7.44 19.11 -16.17
CA LEU A 181 -7.02 19.93 -17.30
C LEU A 181 -6.06 19.12 -18.17
N ASP A 182 -6.49 18.81 -19.38
CA ASP A 182 -5.63 18.19 -20.38
C ASP A 182 -4.77 19.27 -21.07
N LEU A 183 -3.44 19.15 -20.96
CA LEU A 183 -2.51 20.13 -21.53
C LEU A 183 -2.37 20.02 -23.06
N THR A 184 -2.83 18.93 -23.67
CA THR A 184 -2.83 18.76 -25.12
C THR A 184 -4.03 19.44 -25.77
N THR A 185 -5.22 19.27 -25.19
CA THR A 185 -6.47 19.88 -25.70
C THR A 185 -6.76 21.25 -25.09
N LEU A 186 -6.09 21.60 -23.99
CA LEU A 186 -6.31 22.81 -23.20
C LEU A 186 -7.77 22.97 -22.73
N LYS A 187 -8.41 21.84 -22.44
CA LYS A 187 -9.79 21.76 -21.93
C LYS A 187 -9.80 21.15 -20.54
N SER A 188 -10.67 21.69 -19.70
CA SER A 188 -10.97 21.15 -18.37
C SER A 188 -12.25 20.33 -18.41
N ALA A 189 -12.24 19.18 -17.75
CA ALA A 189 -13.43 18.38 -17.50
C ALA A 189 -13.48 17.98 -16.03
N GLU A 190 -14.68 17.76 -15.52
CA GLU A 190 -14.87 17.24 -14.17
C GLU A 190 -14.24 15.84 -14.08
N PHE A 191 -13.38 15.62 -13.08
CA PHE A 191 -12.68 14.35 -12.91
C PHE A 191 -13.48 13.37 -12.06
N PHE A 192 -14.30 13.90 -11.14
CA PHE A 192 -15.24 13.17 -10.30
C PHE A 192 -16.54 13.94 -10.20
N GLU A 193 -17.68 13.24 -10.26
CA GLU A 193 -19.01 13.83 -10.06
C GLU A 193 -19.23 14.33 -8.61
N GLN A 194 -18.45 13.82 -7.66
CA GLN A 194 -18.58 14.10 -6.23
C GLN A 194 -17.71 15.30 -5.77
N VAL A 195 -18.20 16.01 -4.75
CA VAL A 195 -17.49 17.09 -4.06
C VAL A 195 -16.58 16.52 -2.95
N PHE A 196 -15.33 17.01 -2.87
CA PHE A 196 -14.33 16.59 -1.87
C PHE A 196 -13.91 17.77 -0.98
N PRO A 197 -14.80 18.29 -0.10
CA PRO A 197 -14.52 19.50 0.67
C PRO A 197 -13.35 19.30 1.64
N SER A 198 -13.09 18.05 2.02
CA SER A 198 -12.00 17.65 2.89
C SER A 198 -10.62 17.88 2.26
N PHE A 199 -10.53 17.97 0.92
CA PHE A 199 -9.31 18.23 0.18
C PHE A 199 -9.00 19.74 0.02
N ASN A 200 -9.87 20.63 0.51
CA ASN A 200 -9.73 22.08 0.38
C ASN A 200 -8.65 22.71 1.29
N GLN A 201 -8.10 21.97 2.26
CA GLN A 201 -7.24 22.55 3.30
C GLN A 201 -5.91 21.83 3.50
N GLY A 202 -5.62 20.84 2.65
CA GLY A 202 -4.43 20.01 2.79
C GLY A 202 -3.45 20.13 1.63
N LYS A 203 -2.21 19.71 1.88
CA LYS A 203 -1.17 19.61 0.85
C LYS A 203 -1.41 18.36 0.01
N TRP A 204 -1.47 18.53 -1.30
CA TRP A 204 -1.69 17.42 -2.24
C TRP A 204 -0.38 16.81 -2.69
N ILE A 205 -0.31 15.48 -2.68
CA ILE A 205 0.87 14.71 -3.10
C ILE A 205 0.40 13.52 -3.92
N LEU A 206 0.74 13.51 -5.21
CA LEU A 206 0.40 12.41 -6.11
C LEU A 206 1.33 11.21 -5.88
N SER A 207 0.79 10.00 -5.93
CA SER A 207 1.58 8.77 -5.93
C SER A 207 2.41 8.64 -7.21
N SER A 208 3.49 7.86 -7.17
CA SER A 208 4.41 7.77 -8.30
C SER A 208 3.78 7.08 -9.52
N ASP A 209 2.83 6.17 -9.30
CA ASP A 209 2.02 5.51 -10.31
C ASP A 209 0.87 6.38 -10.88
N ASN A 210 0.65 7.59 -10.36
CA ASN A 210 -0.49 8.46 -10.67
C ASN A 210 -1.87 7.81 -10.42
N LYS A 211 -1.99 6.86 -9.49
CA LYS A 211 -3.28 6.20 -9.19
C LYS A 211 -3.91 6.69 -7.89
N LYS A 212 -3.17 7.38 -7.04
CA LYS A 212 -3.62 7.82 -5.72
C LYS A 212 -3.21 9.26 -5.48
N LEU A 213 -4.11 10.03 -4.89
CA LEU A 213 -3.85 11.40 -4.46
C LEU A 213 -3.91 11.45 -2.93
N LEU A 214 -2.78 11.82 -2.32
CA LEU A 214 -2.70 12.07 -0.89
C LEU A 214 -3.04 13.52 -0.59
N CYS A 215 -3.83 13.73 0.46
CA CYS A 215 -4.08 15.02 1.09
C CYS A 215 -3.58 15.00 2.54
N GLN A 216 -2.47 15.70 2.79
CA GLN A 216 -1.91 15.86 4.14
C GLN A 216 -2.71 16.92 4.90
N LYS A 217 -3.21 16.56 6.08
CA LYS A 217 -3.80 17.47 7.06
C LYS A 217 -2.96 17.55 8.31
N ASP A 218 -3.39 18.37 9.26
CA ASP A 218 -2.67 18.58 10.52
C ASP A 218 -2.40 17.29 11.31
N LYS A 219 -3.34 16.34 11.36
CA LYS A 219 -3.23 15.11 12.19
C LYS A 219 -3.67 13.83 11.49
N SER A 220 -4.02 13.95 10.21
CA SER A 220 -4.53 12.84 9.43
C SER A 220 -4.06 12.95 7.99
N VAL A 221 -4.09 11.82 7.31
CA VAL A 221 -3.88 11.75 5.87
C VAL A 221 -5.13 11.16 5.24
N GLU A 222 -5.58 11.78 4.16
CA GLU A 222 -6.65 11.27 3.30
C GLU A 222 -6.07 10.83 1.97
N ILE A 223 -6.49 9.67 1.49
CA ILE A 223 -6.00 9.07 0.23
C ILE A 223 -7.21 8.86 -0.66
N LEU A 224 -7.19 9.50 -1.83
CA LEU A 224 -8.20 9.39 -2.86
C LEU A 224 -7.69 8.52 -4.01
N TRP A 225 -8.46 7.50 -4.38
CA TRP A 225 -8.13 6.66 -5.54
C TRP A 225 -8.57 7.36 -6.82
N LEU A 226 -7.63 7.58 -7.73
CA LEU A 226 -7.84 8.25 -9.02
C LEU A 226 -8.20 7.27 -10.15
N ASP A 227 -8.00 5.97 -9.92
CA ASP A 227 -8.22 4.89 -10.86
C ASP A 227 -8.68 3.64 -10.11
N ASP A 228 -9.29 2.69 -10.83
CA ASP A 228 -9.66 1.40 -10.27
C ASP A 228 -8.41 0.58 -9.98
N VAL A 229 -8.26 0.12 -8.73
CA VAL A 229 -7.09 -0.65 -8.30
C VAL A 229 -7.53 -1.97 -7.67
N SER A 230 -7.04 -3.06 -8.21
CA SER A 230 -7.16 -4.39 -7.62
C SER A 230 -5.83 -4.81 -7.00
N ASN A 231 -5.65 -4.55 -5.70
CA ASN A 231 -4.45 -4.91 -4.96
C ASN A 231 -4.78 -5.90 -3.86
N ASN A 232 -4.03 -7.01 -3.79
CA ASN A 232 -4.01 -7.87 -2.61
C ASN A 232 -5.40 -8.36 -2.12
N SER A 233 -6.30 -8.63 -3.08
CA SER A 233 -7.70 -9.03 -2.86
C SER A 233 -8.67 -7.91 -2.43
N ILE A 234 -8.20 -6.67 -2.30
CA ILE A 234 -9.05 -5.49 -2.14
C ILE A 234 -9.31 -4.89 -3.53
N LEU A 235 -10.59 -4.60 -3.79
CA LEU A 235 -11.02 -3.82 -4.94
C LEU A 235 -11.30 -2.40 -4.45
N ARG A 236 -10.52 -1.43 -4.93
CA ARG A 236 -10.75 -0.01 -4.75
C ARG A 236 -11.24 0.58 -6.07
N GLN A 237 -12.33 1.33 -6.00
CA GLN A 237 -12.90 2.01 -7.16
C GLN A 237 -12.34 3.43 -7.24
N LYS A 238 -12.31 3.98 -8.45
CA LYS A 238 -12.04 5.40 -8.67
C LYS A 238 -13.03 6.23 -7.84
N GLY A 239 -12.50 7.15 -7.03
CA GLY A 239 -13.27 8.01 -6.13
C GLY A 239 -13.34 7.48 -4.69
N ASP A 240 -12.90 6.25 -4.42
CA ASP A 240 -12.80 5.74 -3.07
C ASP A 240 -11.88 6.63 -2.22
N LEU A 241 -12.26 6.81 -0.96
CA LEU A 241 -11.52 7.59 0.02
C LEU A 241 -11.14 6.70 1.21
N ASP A 242 -9.88 6.79 1.63
CA ASP A 242 -9.38 6.19 2.88
C ASP A 242 -8.75 7.27 3.75
N LYS A 243 -8.87 7.12 5.06
CA LYS A 243 -8.38 8.09 6.04
C LYS A 243 -7.54 7.39 7.09
N ILE A 244 -6.34 7.93 7.32
CA ILE A 244 -5.41 7.46 8.34
C ILE A 244 -5.24 8.57 9.37
N ASP A 245 -5.72 8.33 10.58
CA ASP A 245 -5.59 9.24 11.71
C ASP A 245 -4.35 8.90 12.54
N PHE A 246 -3.41 9.85 12.66
CA PHE A 246 -2.19 9.67 13.46
C PHE A 246 -2.34 10.23 14.87
N ASN A 247 -3.37 11.03 15.13
CA ASN A 247 -3.64 11.72 16.40
C ASN A 247 -2.53 12.66 16.91
N VAL A 248 -1.46 12.83 16.13
CA VAL A 248 -0.33 13.72 16.37
C VAL A 248 -0.14 14.64 15.17
N LYS A 249 0.52 15.78 15.39
CA LYS A 249 0.77 16.74 14.31
C LYS A 249 1.69 16.12 13.24
N ILE A 250 1.29 16.25 11.98
CA ILE A 250 2.05 15.82 10.82
C ILE A 250 2.76 17.04 10.24
N ASN A 251 4.09 17.01 10.29
CA ASN A 251 4.92 18.06 9.71
C ASN A 251 5.13 17.82 8.21
N ASP A 252 5.29 16.56 7.82
CA ASP A 252 5.48 16.20 6.41
C ASP A 252 5.08 14.74 6.17
N VAL A 253 4.67 14.43 4.95
CA VAL A 253 4.38 13.05 4.52
C VAL A 253 4.83 12.85 3.10
N ILE A 254 5.38 11.68 2.83
CA ILE A 254 5.84 11.29 1.49
C ILE A 254 5.42 9.86 1.20
N TRP A 255 5.13 9.59 -0.07
CA TRP A 255 4.96 8.24 -0.59
C TRP A 255 6.28 7.47 -0.54
N MET A 256 6.20 6.15 -0.37
CA MET A 256 7.30 5.23 -0.68
C MET A 256 7.16 4.75 -2.13
N PRO A 257 7.83 5.39 -3.10
CA PRO A 257 7.59 5.21 -4.54
C PRO A 257 7.86 3.80 -5.08
N GLU A 258 8.65 2.97 -4.39
CA GLU A 258 8.86 1.58 -4.82
C GLU A 258 7.62 0.72 -4.68
N THR A 259 6.70 1.13 -3.79
CA THR A 259 5.48 0.38 -3.52
C THR A 259 4.22 1.19 -3.83
N ASP A 260 4.22 2.51 -3.63
CA ASP A 260 3.01 3.34 -3.55
C ASP A 260 1.92 2.76 -2.61
N GLU A 261 2.34 1.91 -1.66
CA GLU A 261 1.51 1.23 -0.66
C GLU A 261 1.97 1.53 0.77
N HIS A 262 2.97 2.40 0.94
CA HIS A 262 3.43 2.87 2.23
C HIS A 262 3.66 4.37 2.22
N LEU A 263 3.51 4.97 3.39
CA LEU A 263 3.79 6.37 3.66
C LEU A 263 4.88 6.48 4.72
N ILE A 264 5.78 7.44 4.52
CA ILE A 264 6.71 7.90 5.54
C ILE A 264 6.15 9.22 6.07
N VAL A 265 5.90 9.28 7.38
CA VAL A 265 5.20 10.39 8.03
C VAL A 265 6.11 10.99 9.09
N ALA A 266 6.50 12.25 8.89
CA ALA A 266 7.23 13.02 9.88
C ALA A 266 6.25 13.73 10.82
N THR A 267 6.37 13.45 12.10
CA THR A 267 5.60 14.10 13.17
C THR A 267 6.50 15.11 13.90
N ASP A 268 6.05 15.63 15.05
CA ASP A 268 6.89 16.50 15.87
C ASP A 268 8.11 15.77 16.46
N ASN A 269 8.00 14.49 16.79
CA ASN A 269 9.05 13.78 17.55
C ASN A 269 9.47 12.44 16.92
N THR A 270 8.82 12.02 15.83
CA THR A 270 9.06 10.71 15.22
C THR A 270 8.90 10.75 13.70
N ILE A 271 9.61 9.84 13.04
CA ILE A 271 9.34 9.42 11.68
C ILE A 271 8.64 8.06 11.78
N LEU A 272 7.43 7.99 11.25
CA LEU A 272 6.61 6.80 11.20
C LEU A 272 6.63 6.21 9.79
N ILE A 273 6.49 4.90 9.69
CA ILE A 273 6.16 4.23 8.43
C ILE A 273 4.82 3.53 8.62
N THR A 274 3.87 3.77 7.71
CA THR A 274 2.56 3.13 7.73
C THR A 274 2.22 2.55 6.37
N GLU A 275 1.54 1.43 6.35
CA GLU A 275 1.03 0.82 5.12
C GLU A 275 -0.36 1.36 4.74
N LEU A 276 -0.71 1.22 3.46
CA LEU A 276 -2.02 1.56 2.92
C LEU A 276 -3.05 0.45 3.01
N ASP A 277 -2.64 -0.79 3.28
CA ASP A 277 -3.54 -1.93 3.35
C ASP A 277 -4.66 -1.70 4.39
N SER A 278 -5.91 -1.78 3.94
CA SER A 278 -7.09 -1.53 4.76
C SER A 278 -7.53 -2.72 5.61
N HIS A 279 -6.93 -3.90 5.43
CA HIS A 279 -7.15 -5.00 6.37
C HIS A 279 -6.66 -4.58 7.76
N PHE A 280 -7.36 -5.04 8.80
CA PHE A 280 -7.01 -4.75 10.18
C PHE A 280 -6.00 -5.78 10.73
N PRO A 281 -5.12 -5.40 11.67
CA PRO A 281 -4.73 -4.03 12.01
C PRO A 281 -3.88 -3.40 10.90
N ARG A 282 -3.92 -2.07 10.77
CA ARG A 282 -2.98 -1.33 9.91
C ARG A 282 -1.61 -1.27 10.58
N ASN A 283 -0.57 -1.76 9.93
CA ASN A 283 0.79 -1.72 10.46
C ASN A 283 1.35 -0.30 10.34
N THR A 284 1.57 0.32 11.50
CA THR A 284 2.26 1.61 11.64
C THR A 284 3.37 1.44 12.65
N VAL A 285 4.59 1.81 12.27
CA VAL A 285 5.78 1.59 13.09
C VAL A 285 6.53 2.89 13.32
N ASN A 286 7.06 3.05 14.53
CA ASN A 286 7.99 4.12 14.86
C ASN A 286 9.36 3.75 14.27
N PHE A 287 9.78 4.43 13.21
CA PHE A 287 11.04 4.13 12.55
C PHE A 287 12.21 4.86 13.21
N ILE A 288 12.10 6.18 13.38
CA ILE A 288 13.14 7.01 14.01
C ILE A 288 12.49 7.97 15.02
N THR A 289 13.08 8.14 16.19
CA THR A 289 12.71 9.19 17.15
C THR A 289 13.66 10.37 17.01
N THR A 290 13.15 11.54 16.62
CA THR A 290 13.95 12.74 16.39
C THR A 290 13.06 13.99 16.41
N ASP A 291 13.61 15.14 16.81
CA ASP A 291 12.84 16.38 16.96
C ASP A 291 12.62 17.09 15.62
N LYS A 292 11.34 17.39 15.33
CA LYS A 292 10.79 18.05 14.13
C LYS A 292 11.51 17.71 12.83
N PRO A 293 11.54 16.42 12.44
CA PRO A 293 12.20 16.01 11.22
C PRO A 293 11.54 16.62 9.98
N GLN A 294 12.37 17.11 9.07
CA GLN A 294 11.99 17.25 7.67
C GLN A 294 12.53 16.05 6.89
N ILE A 295 11.73 15.48 5.99
CA ILE A 295 12.05 14.21 5.32
C ILE A 295 12.10 14.34 3.80
N ILE A 296 13.08 13.67 3.20
CA ILE A 296 13.24 13.49 1.76
C ILE A 296 13.63 12.05 1.50
N TYR A 297 13.00 11.44 0.50
CA TYR A 297 13.27 10.06 0.15
C TYR A 297 13.80 9.95 -1.28
N ASN A 298 14.96 9.31 -1.41
CA ASN A 298 15.53 8.95 -2.71
C ASN A 298 15.15 7.49 -3.02
N ALA A 299 14.25 7.34 -4.00
CA ALA A 299 13.72 6.06 -4.47
C ALA A 299 14.77 5.15 -5.11
N SER A 300 15.75 5.73 -5.81
CA SER A 300 16.74 4.95 -6.57
C SER A 300 17.65 4.17 -5.62
N ASP A 301 18.03 4.79 -4.50
CA ASP A 301 18.96 4.22 -3.53
C ASP A 301 18.26 3.64 -2.28
N ARG A 302 16.95 3.87 -2.14
CA ARG A 302 16.14 3.55 -0.95
C ARG A 302 16.67 4.21 0.32
N ILE A 303 17.08 5.47 0.17
CA ILE A 303 17.68 6.24 1.25
C ILE A 303 16.68 7.31 1.68
N LEU A 304 16.34 7.28 2.98
CA LEU A 304 15.65 8.36 3.65
C LEU A 304 16.68 9.34 4.19
N TYR A 305 16.65 10.56 3.69
CA TYR A 305 17.31 11.71 4.27
C TYR A 305 16.35 12.40 5.22
N PHE A 306 16.83 12.76 6.40
CA PHE A 306 16.07 13.57 7.33
C PHE A 306 16.93 14.61 8.00
N GLN A 307 16.39 15.83 8.09
CA GLN A 307 17.02 16.93 8.79
C GLN A 307 16.42 17.04 10.20
N SER A 308 17.27 17.09 11.21
CA SER A 308 16.86 17.36 12.59
C SER A 308 17.97 18.12 13.32
N GLN A 309 17.59 19.12 14.13
CA GLN A 309 18.52 19.97 14.89
C GLN A 309 19.67 20.54 14.03
N ASN A 310 19.33 21.03 12.83
CA ASN A 310 20.28 21.57 11.84
C ASN A 310 21.34 20.58 11.33
N LYS A 311 21.12 19.28 11.50
CA LYS A 311 21.98 18.22 10.95
C LYS A 311 21.18 17.37 9.97
N ILE A 312 21.84 16.92 8.92
CA ILE A 312 21.24 16.01 7.94
C ILE A 312 21.79 14.61 8.21
N TYR A 313 20.86 13.68 8.32
CA TYR A 313 21.14 12.27 8.48
C TYR A 313 20.56 11.51 7.30
N GLN A 314 21.10 10.33 7.09
CA GLN A 314 20.53 9.36 6.17
C GLN A 314 20.40 8.00 6.84
N THR A 315 19.41 7.24 6.40
CA THR A 315 19.27 5.82 6.70
C THR A 315 18.71 5.11 5.48
N LYS A 316 19.04 3.83 5.37
CA LYS A 316 18.40 2.95 4.40
C LYS A 316 17.09 2.39 4.95
N ILE A 317 16.11 2.21 4.07
CA ILE A 317 14.86 1.49 4.33
C ILE A 317 14.88 0.17 3.55
#